data_AF-A7RKY7-F1
#
_entry.id   AF-A7RKY7-F1
#
_cell.length_a   1.000
_cell.length_b   1.000
_cell.length_c   1.000
_cell.angle_alpha   90.00
_cell.angle_beta   90.00
_cell.angle_gamma   90.00
#
_symmetry.space_group_name_H-M   'P 1'
#
loop_
_entity.id
_entity.type
_entity.pdbx_description
1 polymer ?
#
loop_
_entity_poly.entity_id
_entity_poly.type
_entity_poly.pdbx_seq_one_letter_code
_entity_poly.pdbx_strand_id
1 'polypeptide(L)'
;DPDTPPGIEVNATMYYILSSFPSLDYNTNGDPQNTEEIEKLLHTPEHCFSGPPSMHSASLWPIPRVEASINRMVSQWQRVLQQNGCASLIRAGATGIIQAMTLSFGGLQFSSDLFEFAANPASLHTTVEFRHIHLHQGVYVYVSVLVNEHIGHAEKLVVKATGHEKRPLYACEAGCQYEPVELSSSSVVFPVRMTKPVTPILYISHNKSQLTSIKQHVFIKDAHQESLKQHHVYHHHVGLPAKFWVTIAFLIVAFHLYLVKLIYAECFKEPIRSKIYMS
;
A
#
# COMPACT_ATOMS: atom_id res chain seq x y z
N ASP A 1 -4.56 -8.44 2.00
CA ASP A 1 -3.79 -7.77 3.05
C ASP A 1 -4.75 -7.41 4.18
N PRO A 2 -4.56 -7.93 5.41
CA PRO A 2 -5.42 -7.58 6.55
C PRO A 2 -5.39 -6.08 6.90
N ASP A 3 -4.33 -5.36 6.52
CA ASP A 3 -4.16 -3.95 6.88
C ASP A 3 -4.73 -3.00 5.83
N THR A 4 -5.04 -3.49 4.61
CA THR A 4 -5.70 -2.70 3.56
C THR A 4 -7.23 -2.73 3.76
N PRO A 5 -7.92 -1.58 3.87
CA PRO A 5 -9.36 -1.53 4.06
C PRO A 5 -10.10 -2.12 2.85
N PRO A 6 -11.21 -2.86 3.07
CA PRO A 6 -12.10 -3.28 1.99
C PRO A 6 -12.63 -2.11 1.17
N GLY A 7 -12.89 -2.32 -0.12
CA GLY A 7 -13.40 -1.28 -1.02
C GLY A 7 -14.73 -0.65 -0.56
N ILE A 8 -15.58 -1.40 0.16
CA ILE A 8 -16.82 -0.86 0.75
C ILE A 8 -16.54 0.20 1.83
N GLU A 9 -15.50 0.01 2.64
CA GLU A 9 -15.10 0.95 3.70
C GLU A 9 -14.50 2.21 3.09
N VAL A 10 -13.64 2.05 2.09
CA VAL A 10 -13.05 3.15 1.33
C VAL A 10 -14.14 3.99 0.66
N ASN A 11 -15.05 3.36 -0.08
CA ASN A 11 -16.12 4.05 -0.79
C ASN A 11 -17.08 4.78 0.17
N ALA A 12 -17.48 4.14 1.27
CA ALA A 12 -18.35 4.75 2.26
C ALA A 12 -17.68 5.96 2.94
N THR A 13 -16.42 5.79 3.35
CA THR A 13 -15.63 6.86 3.97
C THR A 13 -15.49 8.05 3.03
N MET A 14 -15.08 7.82 1.78
CA MET A 14 -14.95 8.85 0.75
C MET A 14 -16.27 9.57 0.50
N TYR A 15 -17.39 8.84 0.39
CA TYR A 15 -18.70 9.43 0.19
C TYR A 15 -19.06 10.42 1.30
N TYR A 16 -18.93 10.01 2.57
CA TYR A 16 -19.26 10.88 3.71
C TYR A 16 -18.33 12.09 3.81
N ILE A 17 -17.03 11.90 3.56
CA ILE A 17 -16.06 12.99 3.60
C ILE A 17 -16.38 14.00 2.51
N LEU A 18 -16.48 13.56 1.24
CA LEU A 18 -16.73 14.47 0.12
C LEU A 18 -18.06 15.19 0.23
N SER A 19 -19.09 14.53 0.78
CA SER A 19 -20.39 15.16 1.03
C SER A 19 -20.35 16.22 2.14
N SER A 20 -19.30 16.24 2.96
CA SER A 20 -19.10 17.21 4.05
C SER A 20 -18.30 18.45 3.62
N PHE A 21 -17.74 18.45 2.41
CA PHE A 21 -17.00 19.59 1.86
C PHE A 21 -17.76 20.21 0.68
N PRO A 22 -17.75 21.55 0.54
CA PRO A 22 -18.37 22.20 -0.61
C PRO A 22 -17.61 21.85 -1.89
N SER A 23 -18.36 21.62 -2.98
CA SER A 23 -17.80 21.65 -4.32
C SER A 23 -17.74 23.11 -4.77
N LEU A 24 -16.53 23.63 -4.97
CA LEU A 24 -16.32 25.04 -5.33
C LEU A 24 -16.31 25.27 -6.85
N ASP A 25 -16.20 24.18 -7.63
CA ASP A 25 -16.10 24.22 -9.09
C ASP A 25 -17.41 24.61 -9.76
N TYR A 26 -18.53 24.42 -9.08
CA TYR A 26 -19.87 24.61 -9.61
C TYR A 26 -20.72 25.43 -8.64
N ASN A 27 -21.51 26.36 -9.18
CA ASN A 27 -22.55 27.03 -8.41
C ASN A 27 -23.74 26.09 -8.13
N THR A 28 -24.73 26.56 -7.36
CA THR A 28 -25.95 25.78 -7.06
C THR A 28 -26.79 25.40 -8.28
N ASN A 29 -26.58 26.10 -9.41
CA ASN A 29 -27.26 25.87 -10.68
C ASN A 29 -26.45 24.94 -11.61
N GLY A 30 -25.24 24.52 -11.20
CA GLY A 30 -24.33 23.69 -12.00
C GLY A 30 -23.45 24.45 -12.99
N ASP A 31 -23.42 25.79 -12.95
CA ASP A 31 -22.51 26.56 -13.81
C ASP A 31 -21.09 26.56 -13.22
N PRO A 32 -20.05 26.45 -14.06
CA PRO A 32 -18.67 26.48 -13.59
C PRO A 32 -18.35 27.85 -12.95
N GLN A 33 -17.79 27.82 -11.75
CA GLN A 33 -17.39 28.99 -10.99
C GLN A 33 -15.99 28.79 -10.40
N ASN A 34 -15.21 29.87 -10.24
CA ASN A 34 -13.90 29.86 -9.57
C ASN A 34 -12.85 28.88 -10.14
N THR A 35 -13.01 28.41 -11.38
CA THR A 35 -12.17 27.37 -11.99
C THR A 35 -10.69 27.74 -12.00
N GLU A 36 -10.32 29.00 -12.26
CA GLU A 36 -8.91 29.43 -12.26
C GLU A 36 -8.30 29.47 -10.85
N GLU A 37 -9.08 29.86 -9.84
CA GLU A 37 -8.60 29.89 -8.46
C GLU A 37 -8.42 28.47 -7.92
N ILE A 38 -9.37 27.59 -8.20
CA ILE A 38 -9.30 26.17 -7.82
C ILE A 38 -8.13 25.50 -8.53
N GLU A 39 -7.95 25.76 -9.82
CA GLU A 39 -6.81 25.24 -10.59
C GLU A 39 -5.47 25.64 -9.95
N LYS A 40 -5.33 26.89 -9.49
CA LYS A 40 -4.14 27.33 -8.74
C LYS A 40 -3.97 26.51 -7.46
N LEU A 41 -5.04 26.25 -6.72
CA LEU A 41 -4.96 25.44 -5.50
C LEU A 41 -4.59 23.98 -5.77
N LEU A 42 -5.08 23.39 -6.88
CA LEU A 42 -4.78 22.03 -7.30
C LEU A 42 -3.34 21.89 -7.84
N HIS A 43 -2.78 22.95 -8.42
CA HIS A 43 -1.40 23.00 -8.93
C HIS A 43 -0.35 23.31 -7.84
N THR A 44 -0.76 23.77 -6.64
CA THR A 44 0.16 24.21 -5.58
C THR A 44 0.35 23.20 -4.43
N PRO A 45 0.61 21.90 -4.65
CA PRO A 45 1.26 21.11 -3.61
C PRO A 45 2.77 21.14 -3.85
N GLU A 46 3.48 22.10 -3.25
CA GLU A 46 4.94 21.97 -3.10
C GLU A 46 5.27 20.62 -2.46
N HIS A 47 4.43 20.19 -1.50
CA HIS A 47 4.42 18.86 -0.88
C HIS A 47 3.00 18.42 -0.48
N CYS A 48 2.46 17.37 -1.10
CA CYS A 48 1.28 16.61 -0.62
C CYS A 48 1.27 15.24 -1.33
N PHE A 49 1.18 14.10 -0.66
CA PHE A 49 1.03 13.85 0.78
C PHE A 49 2.35 13.33 1.39
N SER A 50 2.88 13.98 2.42
CA SER A 50 4.20 13.63 3.02
C SER A 50 4.09 12.78 4.29
N GLY A 51 3.36 11.67 4.22
CA GLY A 51 3.15 10.73 5.33
C GLY A 51 3.09 9.26 4.88
N PRO A 52 2.96 8.31 5.81
CA PRO A 52 2.79 6.89 5.47
C PRO A 52 1.46 6.66 4.74
N PRO A 53 1.37 5.72 3.79
CA PRO A 53 0.14 5.44 3.05
C PRO A 53 -1.04 5.18 3.98
N SER A 54 -2.13 5.94 3.80
CA SER A 54 -3.32 5.81 4.63
C SER A 54 -4.04 4.48 4.43
N MET A 55 -3.77 3.75 3.34
CA MET A 55 -4.32 2.41 3.13
C MET A 55 -3.94 1.41 4.22
N HIS A 56 -2.86 1.63 4.98
CA HIS A 56 -2.47 0.75 6.09
C HIS A 56 -2.98 1.24 7.46
N SER A 57 -3.87 2.23 7.46
CA SER A 57 -4.40 2.86 8.67
C SER A 57 -5.92 2.65 8.75
N ALA A 58 -6.34 1.46 9.18
CA ALA A 58 -7.77 1.09 9.29
C ALA A 58 -8.61 2.11 10.09
N SER A 59 -8.01 2.81 11.06
CA SER A 59 -8.67 3.86 11.84
C SER A 59 -9.11 5.09 11.03
N LEU A 60 -8.56 5.27 9.83
CA LEU A 60 -8.98 6.33 8.89
C LEU A 60 -10.16 5.90 8.00
N TRP A 61 -10.51 4.61 7.96
CA TRP A 61 -11.53 4.09 7.05
C TRP A 61 -12.76 3.49 7.77
N PRO A 62 -13.34 4.13 8.80
CA PRO A 62 -14.48 3.56 9.49
C PRO A 62 -15.76 3.66 8.65
N ILE A 63 -16.70 2.72 8.83
CA ILE A 63 -18.09 2.90 8.37
C ILE A 63 -18.87 3.64 9.48
N PRO A 64 -19.14 4.95 9.35
CA PRO A 64 -19.87 5.68 10.38
C PRO A 64 -21.32 5.21 10.42
N ARG A 65 -21.87 5.07 11.65
CA ARG A 65 -23.27 4.67 11.87
C ARG A 65 -24.15 5.79 12.43
N VAL A 66 -23.54 6.87 12.90
CA VAL A 66 -24.20 8.01 13.53
C VAL A 66 -23.53 9.31 13.10
N GLU A 67 -24.28 10.40 13.09
CA GLU A 67 -23.81 11.73 12.67
C GLU A 67 -22.55 12.19 13.42
N ALA A 68 -22.53 12.00 14.75
CA ALA A 68 -21.36 12.35 15.56
C ALA A 68 -20.08 11.61 15.15
N SER A 69 -20.19 10.41 14.55
CA SER A 69 -19.04 9.69 14.00
C SER A 69 -18.59 10.26 12.66
N ILE A 70 -19.52 10.78 11.85
CA ILE A 70 -19.20 11.48 10.59
C ILE A 70 -18.37 12.73 10.91
N ASN A 71 -18.83 13.58 11.83
CA ASN A 71 -18.12 14.81 12.20
C ASN A 71 -16.70 14.56 12.72
N ARG A 72 -16.53 13.50 13.54
CA ARG A 72 -15.21 13.07 14.03
C ARG A 72 -14.32 12.57 12.90
N MET A 73 -14.84 11.75 12.01
CA MET A 73 -14.12 11.22 10.85
C MET A 73 -13.66 12.34 9.92
N VAL A 74 -14.54 13.30 9.59
CA VAL A 74 -14.21 14.48 8.77
C VAL A 74 -13.10 15.30 9.43
N SER A 75 -13.23 15.59 10.73
CA SER A 75 -12.22 16.33 11.48
C SER A 75 -10.86 15.61 11.53
N GLN A 76 -10.87 14.28 11.64
CA GLN A 76 -9.66 13.46 11.64
C GLN A 76 -8.98 13.49 10.27
N TRP A 77 -9.73 13.30 9.18
CA TRP A 77 -9.21 13.37 7.83
C TRP A 77 -8.64 14.74 7.49
N GLN A 78 -9.37 15.80 7.80
CA GLN A 78 -8.88 17.17 7.59
C GLN A 78 -7.56 17.42 8.31
N ARG A 79 -7.45 16.97 9.58
CA ARG A 79 -6.21 17.09 10.36
C ARG A 79 -5.05 16.31 9.74
N VAL A 80 -5.28 15.05 9.36
CA VAL A 80 -4.25 14.20 8.74
C VAL A 80 -3.77 14.81 7.43
N LEU A 81 -4.66 15.23 6.54
CA LEU A 81 -4.29 15.84 5.27
C LEU A 81 -3.55 17.17 5.48
N GLN A 82 -4.01 18.01 6.41
CA GLN A 82 -3.38 19.29 6.69
C GLN A 82 -1.97 19.14 7.29
N GLN A 83 -1.79 18.19 8.21
CA GLN A 83 -0.49 17.90 8.84
C GLN A 83 0.54 17.34 7.85
N ASN A 84 0.08 16.71 6.75
CA ASN A 84 0.93 16.10 5.74
C ASN A 84 1.02 16.92 4.43
N GLY A 85 0.82 18.24 4.52
CA GLY A 85 1.11 19.19 3.43
C GLY A 85 -0.05 19.51 2.48
N CYS A 86 -1.19 18.84 2.60
CA CYS A 86 -2.31 18.98 1.65
C CYS A 86 -3.23 20.18 1.91
N ALA A 87 -2.75 21.24 2.57
CA ALA A 87 -3.56 22.39 2.97
C ALA A 87 -4.11 23.20 1.78
N SER A 88 -3.41 23.24 0.64
CA SER A 88 -3.90 23.85 -0.60
C SER A 88 -5.08 23.06 -1.19
N LEU A 89 -4.95 21.73 -1.26
CA LEU A 89 -6.01 20.85 -1.71
C LEU A 89 -7.25 20.89 -0.81
N ILE A 90 -7.09 20.98 0.52
CA ILE A 90 -8.24 21.16 1.42
C ILE A 90 -9.00 22.45 1.12
N ARG A 91 -8.30 23.55 0.78
CA ARG A 91 -8.93 24.83 0.42
C ARG A 91 -9.68 24.77 -0.92
N ALA A 92 -9.31 23.86 -1.81
CA ALA A 92 -10.03 23.61 -3.07
C ALA A 92 -11.37 22.88 -2.89
N GLY A 93 -11.77 22.58 -1.64
CA GLY A 93 -13.05 21.93 -1.36
C GLY A 93 -13.05 20.45 -1.72
N ALA A 94 -14.22 19.92 -2.09
CA ALA A 94 -14.40 18.48 -2.36
C ALA A 94 -13.40 17.94 -3.41
N THR A 95 -13.12 18.71 -4.47
CA THR A 95 -12.22 18.32 -5.56
C THR A 95 -10.76 18.19 -5.14
N GLY A 96 -10.28 19.08 -4.27
CA GLY A 96 -8.94 18.90 -3.70
C GLY A 96 -8.90 17.82 -2.62
N ILE A 97 -9.96 17.65 -1.82
CA ILE A 97 -10.03 16.58 -0.82
C ILE A 97 -9.95 15.19 -1.47
N ILE A 98 -10.69 14.94 -2.55
CA ILE A 98 -10.60 13.65 -3.27
C ILE A 98 -9.18 13.39 -3.78
N GLN A 99 -8.51 14.41 -4.33
CA GLN A 99 -7.13 14.28 -4.77
C GLN A 99 -6.20 14.00 -3.59
N ALA A 100 -6.30 14.76 -2.50
CA ALA A 100 -5.48 14.58 -1.31
C ALA A 100 -5.65 13.20 -0.68
N MET A 101 -6.88 12.68 -0.59
CA MET A 101 -7.17 11.33 -0.12
C MET A 101 -6.63 10.25 -1.07
N THR A 102 -6.71 10.46 -2.39
CA THR A 102 -6.18 9.53 -3.39
C THR A 102 -4.66 9.45 -3.29
N LEU A 103 -3.99 10.60 -3.13
CA LEU A 103 -2.56 10.69 -2.89
C LEU A 103 -2.16 10.01 -1.58
N SER A 104 -2.89 10.29 -0.49
CA SER A 104 -2.60 9.69 0.81
C SER A 104 -2.79 8.17 0.80
N PHE A 105 -3.77 7.65 0.04
CA PHE A 105 -4.08 6.22 0.02
C PHE A 105 -2.86 5.37 -0.34
N GLY A 106 -2.19 5.69 -1.45
CA GLY A 106 -1.00 4.97 -1.91
C GLY A 106 0.33 5.54 -1.40
N GLY A 107 0.34 6.66 -0.67
CA GLY A 107 1.60 7.39 -0.43
C GLY A 107 2.17 7.96 -1.75
N LEU A 108 1.30 8.47 -2.61
CA LEU A 108 1.70 9.25 -3.77
C LEU A 108 1.94 10.69 -3.30
N GLN A 109 3.01 11.30 -3.80
CA GLN A 109 3.44 12.62 -3.36
C GLN A 109 3.86 13.48 -4.54
N PHE A 110 3.57 14.76 -4.43
CA PHE A 110 4.23 15.80 -5.22
C PHE A 110 5.41 16.35 -4.44
N SER A 111 6.56 16.48 -5.10
CA SER A 111 7.75 17.08 -4.54
C SER A 111 8.54 17.77 -5.65
N SER A 112 8.61 19.10 -5.64
CA SER A 112 9.45 19.87 -6.57
C SER A 112 9.23 19.52 -8.06
N ASP A 113 7.98 19.63 -8.55
CA ASP A 113 7.55 19.30 -9.92
C ASP A 113 7.74 17.83 -10.34
N LEU A 114 7.95 16.97 -9.35
CA LEU A 114 8.05 15.53 -9.51
C LEU A 114 6.87 14.89 -8.80
N PHE A 115 6.12 14.10 -9.54
CA PHE A 115 5.14 13.20 -8.97
C PHE A 115 5.82 11.87 -8.68
N GLU A 116 5.70 11.41 -7.44
CA GLU A 116 6.37 10.22 -6.94
C GLU A 116 5.35 9.26 -6.33
N PHE A 117 5.43 7.99 -6.69
CA PHE A 117 4.73 6.94 -5.96
C PHE A 117 5.70 6.37 -4.92
N ALA A 118 5.67 6.91 -3.70
CA ALA A 118 6.61 6.59 -2.63
C ALA A 118 6.18 5.39 -1.75
N ALA A 119 5.40 4.47 -2.30
CA ALA A 119 5.04 3.24 -1.61
C ALA A 119 6.22 2.27 -1.54
N ASN A 120 6.26 1.47 -0.47
CA ASN A 120 7.14 0.32 -0.41
C ASN A 120 6.52 -0.83 -1.22
N PRO A 121 7.15 -1.31 -2.31
CA PRO A 121 6.69 -2.49 -3.06
C PRO A 121 6.31 -3.69 -2.20
N ALA A 122 7.03 -3.93 -1.10
CA ALA A 122 6.78 -5.06 -0.21
C ALA A 122 5.46 -4.95 0.56
N SER A 123 4.91 -3.74 0.75
CA SER A 123 3.61 -3.55 1.41
C SER A 123 2.44 -3.53 0.41
N LEU A 124 2.71 -3.55 -0.90
CA LEU A 124 1.68 -3.55 -1.93
C LEU A 124 1.23 -4.99 -2.23
N HIS A 125 0.19 -5.41 -1.53
CA HIS A 125 -0.39 -6.75 -1.59
C HIS A 125 -1.77 -6.80 -2.24
N THR A 126 -2.32 -5.64 -2.61
CA THR A 126 -3.64 -5.50 -3.20
C THR A 126 -3.53 -4.82 -4.56
N THR A 127 -4.27 -5.32 -5.56
CA THR A 127 -4.42 -4.64 -6.85
C THR A 127 -5.29 -3.41 -6.65
N VAL A 128 -4.74 -2.23 -6.95
CA VAL A 128 -5.38 -0.93 -6.71
C VAL A 128 -5.25 -0.07 -7.96
N GLU A 129 -6.29 0.70 -8.27
CA GLU A 129 -6.30 1.66 -9.37
C GLU A 129 -6.56 3.07 -8.84
N PHE A 130 -5.58 3.94 -9.06
CA PHE A 130 -5.68 5.37 -8.81
C PHE A 130 -6.09 6.06 -10.11
N ARG A 131 -7.24 6.74 -10.09
CA ARG A 131 -7.83 7.37 -11.28
C ARG A 131 -7.85 8.88 -11.13
N HIS A 132 -7.77 9.58 -12.26
CA HIS A 132 -7.93 11.04 -12.34
C HIS A 132 -7.01 11.81 -11.37
N ILE A 133 -5.75 11.37 -11.23
CA ILE A 133 -4.77 12.14 -10.47
C ILE A 133 -4.42 13.37 -11.31
N HIS A 134 -4.84 14.54 -10.85
CA HIS A 134 -4.54 15.81 -11.51
C HIS A 134 -3.09 16.19 -11.25
N LEU A 135 -2.25 16.20 -12.29
CA LEU A 135 -0.85 16.62 -12.15
C LEU A 135 -0.71 18.13 -12.43
N HIS A 136 -1.28 18.56 -13.55
CA HIS A 136 -1.22 19.93 -14.05
C HIS A 136 -2.52 20.24 -14.78
N GLN A 137 -2.72 21.51 -15.13
CA GLN A 137 -3.91 21.97 -15.81
C GLN A 137 -4.29 21.11 -17.02
N GLY A 138 -5.39 20.37 -16.86
CA GLY A 138 -5.94 19.50 -17.91
C GLY A 138 -5.12 18.24 -18.21
N VAL A 139 -4.18 17.86 -17.35
CA VAL A 139 -3.35 16.65 -17.43
C VAL A 139 -3.66 15.75 -16.24
N TYR A 140 -4.21 14.58 -16.55
CA TYR A 140 -4.61 13.57 -15.58
C TYR A 140 -3.84 12.28 -15.79
N VAL A 141 -3.45 11.65 -14.69
CA VAL A 141 -2.76 10.36 -14.70
C VAL A 141 -3.60 9.29 -14.01
N TYR A 142 -3.52 8.09 -14.57
CA TYR A 142 -4.07 6.86 -14.03
C TYR A 142 -2.91 5.93 -13.72
N VAL A 143 -2.91 5.36 -12.52
CA VAL A 143 -1.88 4.42 -12.07
C VAL A 143 -2.58 3.19 -11.52
N SER A 144 -2.31 2.02 -12.10
CA SER A 144 -2.78 0.74 -11.57
C SER A 144 -1.61 -0.07 -11.04
N VAL A 145 -1.73 -0.54 -9.81
CA VAL A 145 -0.82 -1.53 -9.20
C VAL A 145 -1.40 -2.90 -9.45
N LEU A 146 -0.67 -3.77 -10.14
CA LEU A 146 -1.06 -5.15 -10.37
C LEU A 146 -0.23 -6.10 -9.51
N VAL A 147 -0.91 -6.87 -8.68
CA VAL A 147 -0.31 -7.91 -7.83
C VAL A 147 -0.26 -9.23 -8.60
N ASN A 148 0.87 -9.93 -8.50
CA ASN A 148 0.98 -11.29 -9.00
C ASN A 148 0.37 -12.25 -7.97
N GLU A 149 -0.67 -13.01 -8.34
CA GLU A 149 -1.39 -13.90 -7.42
C GLU A 149 -0.54 -15.03 -6.83
N HIS A 150 0.51 -15.47 -7.53
CA HIS A 150 1.41 -16.52 -7.06
C HIS A 150 2.43 -16.00 -6.04
N ILE A 151 2.86 -14.75 -6.22
CA ILE A 151 3.86 -14.12 -5.36
C ILE A 151 3.15 -13.44 -4.19
N GLY A 152 2.04 -12.74 -4.43
CA GLY A 152 1.29 -11.99 -3.41
C GLY A 152 1.80 -10.56 -3.19
N HIS A 153 2.63 -10.04 -4.09
CA HIS A 153 3.09 -8.64 -4.12
C HIS A 153 2.90 -7.99 -5.49
N ALA A 154 2.97 -6.66 -5.51
CA ALA A 154 2.98 -5.87 -6.72
C ALA A 154 4.10 -6.30 -7.69
N GLU A 155 3.72 -6.60 -8.93
CA GLU A 155 4.61 -7.01 -10.00
C GLU A 155 4.74 -5.94 -11.08
N LYS A 156 3.64 -5.26 -11.39
CA LYS A 156 3.57 -4.30 -12.50
C LYS A 156 2.82 -3.04 -12.08
N LEU A 157 3.28 -1.91 -12.61
CA LEU A 157 2.56 -0.66 -12.63
C LEU A 157 2.07 -0.42 -14.05
N VAL A 158 0.79 -0.08 -14.21
CA VAL A 158 0.22 0.36 -15.48
C VAL A 158 -0.09 1.84 -15.36
N VAL A 159 0.52 2.65 -16.23
CA VAL A 159 0.45 4.09 -16.16
C VAL A 159 -0.10 4.64 -17.47
N LYS A 160 -1.05 5.56 -17.38
CA LYS A 160 -1.64 6.24 -18.52
C LYS A 160 -1.81 7.73 -18.21
N ALA A 161 -1.54 8.58 -19.19
CA ALA A 161 -1.80 10.01 -19.11
C ALA A 161 -2.91 10.41 -20.08
N THR A 162 -3.78 11.32 -19.68
CA THR A 162 -4.84 11.87 -20.54
C THR A 162 -4.91 13.37 -20.37
N GLY A 163 -5.16 14.09 -21.45
CA GLY A 163 -5.20 15.54 -21.42
C GLY A 163 -4.66 16.17 -22.69
N HIS A 164 -4.80 17.49 -22.79
CA HIS A 164 -4.17 18.24 -23.86
C HIS A 164 -2.77 18.71 -23.42
N GLU A 165 -1.78 17.84 -23.57
CA GLU A 165 -0.40 18.13 -23.19
C GLU A 165 0.27 19.05 -24.22
N LYS A 166 0.63 20.29 -23.82
CA LYS A 166 1.50 21.16 -24.62
C LYS A 166 2.97 20.71 -24.57
N ARG A 167 3.34 19.92 -23.56
CA ARG A 167 4.68 19.42 -23.31
C ARG A 167 4.60 17.93 -22.97
N PRO A 168 5.52 17.10 -23.48
CA PRO A 168 5.51 15.68 -23.21
C PRO A 168 5.67 15.41 -21.71
N LEU A 169 4.96 14.42 -21.20
CA LEU A 169 5.08 13.90 -19.85
C LEU A 169 5.90 12.61 -19.87
N TYR A 170 6.88 12.48 -18.98
CA TYR A 170 7.76 11.31 -18.92
C TYR A 170 7.61 10.59 -17.59
N ALA A 171 7.82 9.27 -17.61
CA ALA A 171 7.81 8.44 -16.43
C ALA A 171 8.99 7.46 -16.39
N CYS A 172 9.43 7.11 -15.19
CA CYS A 172 10.46 6.10 -14.96
C CYS A 172 10.16 5.33 -13.67
N GLU A 173 10.69 4.12 -13.55
CA GLU A 173 10.65 3.31 -12.34
C GLU A 173 12.03 3.22 -11.65
N ALA A 174 12.03 2.72 -10.41
CA ALA A 174 13.23 2.28 -9.69
C ALA A 174 14.39 3.30 -9.64
N GLY A 175 14.07 4.56 -9.31
CA GLY A 175 15.06 5.64 -9.25
C GLY A 175 15.59 6.09 -10.62
N CYS A 176 14.80 5.92 -11.69
CA CYS A 176 15.17 6.24 -13.08
C CYS A 176 16.48 5.58 -13.55
N GLN A 177 16.76 4.34 -13.11
CA GLN A 177 17.91 3.60 -13.62
C GLN A 177 17.81 3.33 -15.14
N TYR A 178 16.59 3.27 -15.64
CA TYR A 178 16.26 3.15 -17.06
C TYR A 178 15.85 4.50 -17.64
N GLU A 179 15.92 4.60 -18.96
CA GLU A 179 15.56 5.84 -19.66
C GLU A 179 14.07 6.18 -19.47
N PRO A 180 13.72 7.43 -19.13
CA PRO A 180 12.33 7.82 -18.98
C PRO A 180 11.52 7.60 -20.26
N VAL A 181 10.34 7.00 -20.11
CA VAL A 181 9.40 6.69 -21.18
C VAL A 181 8.35 7.79 -21.26
N GLU A 182 8.04 8.25 -22.47
CA GLU A 182 6.99 9.23 -22.71
C GLU A 182 5.61 8.59 -22.47
N LEU A 183 4.79 9.26 -21.66
CA LEU A 183 3.42 8.86 -21.37
C LEU A 183 2.49 9.41 -22.45
N SER A 184 1.41 8.68 -22.70
CA SER A 184 0.34 9.14 -23.58
C SER A 184 -0.99 8.54 -23.14
N SER A 185 -2.01 8.71 -23.98
CA SER A 185 -3.32 8.05 -23.80
C SER A 185 -3.26 6.52 -23.86
N SER A 186 -2.19 5.95 -24.41
CA SER A 186 -1.91 4.52 -24.33
C SER A 186 -1.22 4.16 -23.02
N SER A 187 -1.59 3.01 -22.45
CA SER A 187 -1.01 2.54 -21.19
C SER A 187 0.42 2.04 -21.38
N VAL A 188 1.32 2.49 -20.52
CA VAL A 188 2.71 2.03 -20.40
C VAL A 188 2.81 1.12 -19.17
N VAL A 189 3.57 0.04 -19.27
CA VAL A 189 3.75 -0.92 -18.18
C VAL A 189 5.18 -0.86 -17.66
N PHE A 190 5.33 -0.65 -16.35
CA PHE A 190 6.62 -0.66 -15.65
C PHE A 190 6.70 -1.86 -14.70
N PRO A 191 7.83 -2.59 -14.66
CA PRO A 191 8.04 -3.61 -13.65
C PRO A 191 8.26 -2.97 -12.27
N VAL A 192 7.68 -3.56 -11.23
CA VAL A 192 7.93 -3.13 -9.85
C VAL A 192 9.28 -3.70 -9.40
N ARG A 193 10.22 -2.81 -9.04
CA ARG A 193 11.57 -3.18 -8.58
C ARG A 193 11.90 -2.45 -7.28
N MET A 194 12.72 -3.09 -6.45
CA MET A 194 13.24 -2.53 -5.21
C MET A 194 14.67 -2.05 -5.43
N THR A 195 15.00 -0.87 -4.91
CA THR A 195 16.35 -0.29 -4.87
C THR A 195 16.92 -0.36 -3.46
N LYS A 196 18.23 -0.14 -3.31
CA LYS A 196 18.89 0.04 -2.01
C LYS A 196 19.61 1.39 -1.97
N PRO A 197 19.16 2.38 -1.15
CA PRO A 197 18.00 2.36 -0.26
C PRO A 197 16.68 2.35 -1.06
N VAL A 198 15.56 2.09 -0.38
CA VAL A 198 14.23 2.08 -1.00
C VAL A 198 13.90 3.47 -1.52
N THR A 199 13.64 3.58 -2.81
CA THR A 199 13.17 4.81 -3.47
C THR A 199 11.70 4.66 -3.87
N PRO A 200 11.01 5.76 -4.20
CA PRO A 200 9.77 5.72 -4.95
C PRO A 200 9.83 4.78 -6.16
N ILE A 201 8.70 4.12 -6.41
CA ILE A 201 8.56 3.03 -7.39
C ILE A 201 8.23 3.56 -8.78
N LEU A 202 7.71 4.77 -8.84
CA LEU A 202 7.34 5.49 -10.06
C LEU A 202 7.61 6.97 -9.86
N TYR A 203 8.16 7.59 -10.90
CA TYR A 203 8.37 9.03 -11.00
C TYR A 203 7.73 9.53 -12.28
N ILE A 204 7.08 10.69 -12.24
CA ILE A 204 6.47 11.34 -13.40
C ILE A 204 6.80 12.83 -13.40
N SER A 205 7.28 13.36 -14.52
CA SER A 205 7.55 14.79 -14.69
C SER A 205 7.61 15.20 -16.17
N HIS A 206 7.39 16.48 -16.45
CA HIS A 206 7.67 17.07 -17.76
C HIS A 206 9.16 17.27 -18.01
N ASN A 207 9.99 17.35 -16.96
CA ASN A 207 11.42 17.56 -17.09
C ASN A 207 12.16 16.23 -17.19
N LYS A 208 12.38 15.76 -18.42
CA LYS A 208 13.14 14.53 -18.68
C LYS A 208 14.53 14.56 -18.06
N SER A 209 15.22 15.71 -18.11
CA SER A 209 16.57 15.84 -17.55
C SER A 209 16.61 15.70 -16.02
N GLN A 210 15.56 16.20 -15.34
CA GLN A 210 15.39 16.01 -13.89
C GLN A 210 15.23 14.53 -13.55
N LEU A 211 14.38 13.80 -14.27
CA LEU A 211 14.24 12.35 -14.11
C LEU A 211 15.57 11.62 -14.33
N THR A 212 16.27 11.94 -15.43
CA THR A 212 17.57 11.33 -15.72
C THR A 212 18.63 11.65 -14.67
N SER A 213 18.52 12.77 -13.95
CA SER A 213 19.45 13.14 -12.86
C SER A 213 19.25 12.32 -11.58
N ILE A 214 18.05 11.76 -11.34
CA ILE A 214 17.74 10.98 -10.13
C ILE A 214 18.70 9.80 -9.98
N LYS A 215 19.01 9.09 -11.07
CA LYS A 215 19.94 7.95 -11.06
C LYS A 215 21.38 8.33 -10.69
N GLN A 216 21.73 9.60 -10.74
CA GLN A 216 23.06 10.10 -10.40
C GLN A 216 23.24 10.29 -8.89
N HIS A 217 22.17 10.16 -8.10
CA HIS A 217 22.28 10.18 -6.64
C HIS A 217 23.08 8.97 -6.16
N VAL A 218 24.24 9.25 -5.57
CA VAL A 218 25.29 8.31 -5.13
C VAL A 218 24.77 7.12 -4.32
N PHE A 219 23.61 7.28 -3.67
CA PHE A 219 23.04 6.27 -2.79
C PHE A 219 22.19 5.21 -3.51
N ILE A 220 21.66 5.47 -4.71
CA ILE A 220 20.76 4.52 -5.39
C ILE A 220 21.60 3.41 -6.03
N LYS A 221 21.70 2.27 -5.34
CA LYS A 221 22.33 1.05 -5.87
C LYS A 221 21.28 0.10 -6.43
N ASP A 222 21.62 -0.51 -7.56
CA ASP A 222 21.01 -1.67 -8.25
C ASP A 222 19.51 -1.91 -8.03
N ALA A 223 18.70 -1.70 -9.08
CA ALA A 223 17.28 -2.07 -9.10
C ALA A 223 17.15 -3.58 -9.29
N HIS A 224 16.77 -4.29 -8.23
CA HIS A 224 16.61 -5.73 -8.27
C HIS A 224 15.16 -6.15 -8.03
N GLN A 225 14.61 -6.92 -8.97
CA GLN A 225 13.32 -7.59 -8.80
C GLN A 225 13.40 -8.74 -7.78
N GLU A 226 14.60 -9.33 -7.58
CA GLU A 226 14.84 -10.45 -6.66
C GLU A 226 14.65 -10.11 -5.18
N SER A 227 14.72 -8.84 -4.81
CA SER A 227 14.56 -8.43 -3.40
C SER A 227 13.13 -8.61 -2.88
N LEU A 228 12.12 -8.62 -3.77
CA LEU A 228 10.74 -8.98 -3.42
C LEU A 228 10.60 -10.48 -3.11
N LYS A 229 11.33 -11.34 -3.83
CA LYS A 229 11.34 -12.79 -3.58
C LYS A 229 12.00 -13.15 -2.24
N GLN A 230 13.00 -12.37 -1.81
CA GLN A 230 13.69 -12.62 -0.54
C GLN A 230 12.84 -12.27 0.69
N HIS A 231 11.93 -11.28 0.61
CA HIS A 231 10.99 -10.97 1.69
C HIS A 231 10.00 -12.11 1.94
N HIS A 232 9.63 -12.90 0.92
CA HIS A 232 8.80 -14.10 1.08
C HIS A 232 9.47 -15.22 1.86
N VAL A 233 10.80 -15.33 1.79
CA VAL A 233 11.52 -16.37 2.55
C VAL A 233 11.35 -16.13 4.06
N TYR A 234 11.11 -14.89 4.48
CA TYR A 234 10.96 -14.56 5.90
C TYR A 234 9.53 -14.77 6.45
N HIS A 235 8.49 -14.70 5.61
CA HIS A 235 7.10 -14.72 6.10
C HIS A 235 6.32 -16.01 5.83
N HIS A 236 6.79 -16.93 4.97
CA HIS A 236 6.03 -18.16 4.68
C HIS A 236 6.57 -19.48 5.24
N HIS A 237 7.64 -19.48 6.04
CA HIS A 237 8.06 -20.67 6.77
C HIS A 237 8.38 -20.37 8.24
N VAL A 238 7.35 -20.02 9.02
CA VAL A 238 7.36 -20.34 10.47
C VAL A 238 6.95 -21.81 10.65
N GLY A 239 7.57 -22.70 9.88
CA GLY A 239 7.68 -24.09 10.29
C GLY A 239 8.71 -24.10 11.41
N LEU A 240 8.33 -24.57 12.60
CA LEU A 240 9.29 -24.77 13.68
C LEU A 240 10.51 -25.55 13.12
N PRO A 241 11.74 -25.21 13.52
CA PRO A 241 12.96 -25.75 12.91
C PRO A 241 12.89 -27.28 12.80
N ALA A 242 13.52 -27.89 11.79
CA ALA A 242 13.51 -29.35 11.63
C ALA A 242 13.90 -30.11 12.93
N LYS A 243 14.77 -29.51 13.75
CA LYS A 243 15.15 -30.00 15.08
C LYS A 243 13.94 -30.16 16.03
N PHE A 244 12.99 -29.22 16.01
CA PHE A 244 11.76 -29.28 16.80
C PHE A 244 10.92 -30.51 16.46
N TRP A 245 10.72 -30.79 15.17
CA TRP A 245 9.94 -31.94 14.70
C TRP A 245 10.62 -33.27 15.01
N VAL A 246 11.95 -33.34 14.90
CA VAL A 246 12.73 -34.53 15.35
C VAL A 246 12.55 -34.76 16.85
N THR A 247 12.51 -33.69 17.65
CA THR A 247 12.32 -33.78 19.10
C THR A 247 10.91 -34.27 19.46
N ILE A 248 9.88 -33.78 18.76
CA ILE A 248 8.50 -34.27 18.91
C ILE A 248 8.38 -35.73 18.52
N ALA A 249 8.92 -36.13 17.37
CA ALA A 249 8.88 -37.52 16.93
C ALA A 249 9.56 -38.46 17.95
N PHE A 250 10.71 -38.05 18.50
CA PHE A 250 11.38 -38.78 19.56
C PHE A 250 10.53 -38.91 20.83
N LEU A 251 9.89 -37.83 21.28
CA LEU A 251 9.00 -37.84 22.44
C LEU A 251 7.80 -38.77 22.25
N ILE A 252 7.19 -38.73 21.06
CA ILE A 252 6.06 -39.62 20.72
C ILE A 252 6.52 -41.08 20.80
N VAL A 253 7.64 -41.44 20.17
CA VAL A 253 8.16 -42.81 20.22
C VAL A 253 8.50 -43.24 21.64
N ALA A 254 9.19 -42.40 22.42
CA ALA A 254 9.53 -42.69 23.82
C ALA A 254 8.28 -42.92 24.69
N PHE A 255 7.24 -42.11 24.49
CA PHE A 255 5.97 -42.25 25.19
C PHE A 255 5.28 -43.58 24.86
N HIS A 256 5.23 -43.97 23.58
CA HIS A 256 4.62 -45.24 23.18
C HIS A 256 5.40 -46.45 23.72
N LEU A 257 6.74 -46.40 23.72
CA LEU A 257 7.57 -47.44 24.32
C LEU A 257 7.35 -47.54 25.84
N TYR A 258 7.18 -46.40 26.51
CA TYR A 258 6.84 -46.38 27.94
C TYR A 258 5.46 -46.98 28.21
N LEU A 259 4.44 -46.64 27.42
CA LEU A 259 3.11 -47.24 27.52
C LEU A 259 3.15 -48.76 27.31
N VAL A 260 3.87 -49.23 26.29
CA VAL A 260 4.04 -50.67 26.03
C VAL A 260 4.73 -51.35 27.21
N LYS A 261 5.77 -50.72 27.79
CA LYS A 261 6.45 -51.24 28.98
C LYS A 261 5.51 -51.31 30.19
N LEU A 262 4.65 -50.31 30.38
CA LEU A 262 3.69 -50.26 31.49
C LEU A 262 2.62 -51.35 31.33
N ILE A 263 2.05 -51.50 30.13
CA ILE A 263 1.09 -52.56 29.81
C ILE A 263 1.72 -53.94 29.97
N TYR A 264 2.96 -54.13 29.49
CA TYR A 264 3.67 -55.40 29.66
C TYR A 264 3.92 -55.71 31.14
N ALA A 265 4.34 -54.70 31.93
CA ALA A 265 4.54 -54.85 33.36
C ALA A 265 3.24 -55.13 34.14
N GLU A 266 2.09 -54.67 33.66
CA GLU A 266 0.80 -54.93 34.31
C GLU A 266 0.22 -56.29 33.88
N CYS A 267 0.38 -56.68 32.61
CA CYS A 267 -0.15 -57.94 32.08
C CYS A 267 0.72 -59.17 32.37
N PHE A 268 2.05 -58.99 32.55
CA PHE A 268 2.99 -60.11 32.71
C PHE A 268 3.72 -60.15 34.06
N LYS A 269 3.42 -59.24 35.00
CA LYS A 269 3.94 -59.34 36.37
C LYS A 269 2.92 -60.07 37.23
N GLU A 270 3.19 -61.35 37.48
CA GLU A 270 2.32 -62.22 38.28
C GLU A 270 2.03 -61.66 39.69
N PRO A 271 0.84 -61.94 40.25
CA PRO A 271 0.51 -61.57 41.61
C PRO A 271 1.21 -62.52 42.59
N ILE A 272 2.30 -62.08 43.21
CA ILE A 272 2.81 -62.76 44.41
C ILE A 272 1.89 -62.41 45.58
N ARG A 273 0.76 -63.11 45.72
CA ARG A 273 0.06 -63.22 47.02
C ARG A 273 -0.83 -64.47 47.12
N SER A 274 -0.26 -65.56 47.63
CA SER A 274 -0.90 -66.40 48.66
C SER A 274 0.09 -67.42 49.25
N LYS A 275 0.84 -66.99 50.26
CA LYS A 275 1.24 -67.89 51.36
C LYS A 275 0.61 -67.37 52.64
N ILE A 276 -0.62 -67.82 52.92
CA ILE A 276 -1.25 -67.73 54.26
C ILE A 276 -2.06 -69.02 54.46
N TYR A 277 -1.49 -69.89 55.31
CA TYR A 277 -2.05 -70.96 56.17
C TYR A 277 -3.04 -71.99 55.61
N MET A 278 -2.63 -73.26 55.61
CA MET A 278 -3.43 -74.36 56.19
C MET A 278 -2.53 -75.52 56.67
N SER A 279 -2.73 -75.84 57.95
CA SER A 279 -2.28 -76.99 58.77
C SER A 279 -0.81 -77.13 59.16
#